data_AF-A0A9X1KCV9-F1
#
_entry.id   AF-A0A9X1KCV9-F1
#
_cell.length_a   1.000
_cell.length_b   1.000
_cell.length_c   1.000
_cell.angle_alpha   90.00
_cell.angle_beta   90.00
_cell.angle_gamma   90.00
#
_symmetry.space_group_name_H-M   'P 1'
#
loop_
_entity.id
_entity.type
_entity.pdbx_description
1 polymer ?
#
loop_
_entity_poly.entity_id
_entity_poly.type
_entity_poly.pdbx_seq_one_letter_code
_entity_poly.pdbx_strand_id
1 'polypeptide(L)' 'MTEVIEIPVSLTYFQLPEAVQARLQFLLYRQDDGEELTLAERNEAEGLVDLAEFLSLLSLRSQRIMWDGL' A
#
# COMPACT_ATOMS: atom_id res chain seq x y z
N MET A 1 -1.04 -24.18 -16.05
CA MET A 1 -2.08 -23.27 -16.55
C MET A 1 -1.79 -21.91 -15.94
N THR A 2 -1.55 -20.89 -16.74
CA THR A 2 -1.30 -19.54 -16.23
C THR A 2 -2.64 -18.82 -16.20
N GLU A 3 -3.16 -18.52 -15.02
CA GLU A 3 -4.34 -17.66 -14.88
C GLU A 3 -3.91 -16.23 -15.17
N VAL A 4 -4.45 -15.65 -16.25
CA VAL A 4 -4.24 -14.25 -16.58
C VAL A 4 -5.28 -13.45 -15.81
N ILE A 5 -4.81 -12.66 -14.85
CA ILE A 5 -5.65 -11.68 -14.14
C ILE A 5 -5.58 -10.38 -14.93
N GLU A 6 -6.69 -10.00 -15.57
CA GLU A 6 -6.81 -8.66 -16.14
C GLU A 6 -6.82 -7.63 -15.00
N ILE A 7 -5.94 -6.63 -15.08
CA ILE A 7 -5.86 -5.54 -14.10
C ILE A 7 -6.71 -4.39 -14.64
N PRO A 8 -7.87 -4.08 -14.03
CA PRO A 8 -8.66 -2.92 -14.44
C PRO A 8 -7.83 -1.63 -14.36
N VAL A 9 -7.93 -0.79 -15.38
CA VAL A 9 -7.31 0.56 -15.41
C VAL A 9 -7.74 1.40 -14.20
N SER A 10 -8.96 1.19 -13.69
CA SER A 10 -9.46 1.88 -12.50
C SER A 10 -8.62 1.61 -11.24
N LEU A 11 -7.84 0.53 -11.19
CA LEU A 11 -6.92 0.24 -10.09
C LEU A 11 -5.78 1.27 -10.00
N THR A 12 -5.49 2.03 -11.06
CA THR A 12 -4.51 3.12 -11.01
C THR A 12 -4.87 4.17 -9.96
N TYR A 13 -6.17 4.36 -9.71
CA TYR A 13 -6.71 5.32 -8.74
C TYR A 13 -6.92 4.70 -7.36
N PHE A 14 -6.64 3.41 -7.19
CA PHE A 14 -6.81 2.75 -5.90
C PHE A 14 -5.63 3.13 -5.00
N GLN A 15 -5.92 3.99 -4.02
CA GLN A 15 -4.96 4.51 -3.06
C GLN A 15 -5.29 3.97 -1.67
N LEU A 16 -4.31 3.98 -0.77
CA LEU A 16 -4.56 3.68 0.63
C LEU A 16 -5.57 4.71 1.19
N PRO A 17 -6.69 4.29 1.80
CA PRO A 17 -7.66 5.24 2.34
C PRO A 17 -7.03 6.18 3.37
N GLU A 18 -7.44 7.45 3.38
CA GLU A 18 -6.81 8.50 4.20
C GLU A 18 -6.69 8.11 5.69
N ALA A 19 -7.74 7.57 6.28
CA ALA A 19 -7.73 7.13 7.69
C ALA A 19 -6.71 6.00 7.94
N VAL A 20 -6.54 5.10 6.97
CA VAL A 20 -5.58 4.00 7.04
C VAL A 20 -4.15 4.52 6.88
N GLN A 21 -3.95 5.46 5.96
CA GLN A 21 -2.67 6.14 5.78
C GLN A 21 -2.27 6.94 7.04
N ALA A 22 -3.22 7.63 7.66
CA ALA A 22 -2.98 8.35 8.91
C ALA A 22 -2.58 7.40 10.05
N ARG A 23 -3.22 6.22 10.12
CA ARG A 23 -2.87 5.19 11.12
C ARG A 23 -1.47 4.63 10.90
N LEU A 24 -1.11 4.33 9.64
CA LEU A 24 0.25 3.91 9.30
C LEU A 24 1.28 4.97 9.69
N GLN A 25 1.06 6.23 9.28
CA GLN A 25 1.96 7.34 9.63
C GLN A 25 2.13 7.50 11.15
N PHE A 26 1.03 7.43 11.90
CA PHE A 26 1.07 7.51 13.36
C PHE A 26 1.96 6.42 13.99
N LEU A 27 1.86 5.18 13.51
CA LEU A 27 2.67 4.07 14.02
C LEU A 27 4.16 4.26 13.68
N LEU A 28 4.46 4.69 12.45
CA LEU A 28 5.84 4.95 12.00
C LEU A 28 6.48 6.11 12.77
N TYR A 29 5.77 7.22 12.98
CA TYR A 29 6.29 8.34 13.76
C TYR A 29 6.65 7.93 15.19
N ARG A 30 5.81 7.12 15.84
CA ARG A 30 6.11 6.61 17.18
C ARG A 30 7.36 5.73 17.20
N GLN A 31 7.60 4.93 16.16
CA GLN A 31 8.83 4.15 16.03
C GLN A 31 10.05 5.04 15.80
N ASP A 32 9.93 6.06 14.95
CA ASP A 32 11.00 7.02 14.66
C ASP A 32 11.38 7.85 15.90
N ASP A 33 10.39 8.21 16.73
CA ASP A 33 10.59 8.89 18.02
C ASP A 33 11.15 7.95 19.11
N GLY A 34 11.30 6.66 18.81
CA GLY A 34 11.83 5.66 19.75
C GLY A 34 10.83 5.16 20.79
N GLU A 35 9.53 5.43 20.61
CA GLU A 35 8.49 4.90 21.48
C GLU A 35 8.31 3.39 21.27
N GLU A 36 8.10 2.66 22.37
CA GLU A 36 7.79 1.22 22.27
C GLU A 36 6.36 1.00 21.79
N LEU A 37 6.24 0.50 20.56
CA LEU A 37 5.00 -0.12 20.09
C LEU A 37 4.79 -1.48 20.77
N THR A 38 3.54 -1.75 21.14
CA THR A 38 3.09 -3.09 21.54
C THR A 38 3.24 -4.07 20.39
N LEU A 39 3.23 -5.38 20.69
CA LEU A 39 3.28 -6.41 19.64
C LEU A 39 2.14 -6.28 18.62
N ALA A 40 0.93 -5.94 19.08
CA ALA A 40 -0.21 -5.74 18.20
C ALA A 40 0.00 -4.54 17.25
N GLU A 41 0.51 -3.43 17.77
CA GLU A 41 0.81 -2.23 16.97
C GLU A 41 1.95 -2.46 15.97
N ARG A 42 2.95 -3.27 16.31
CA ARG A 42 4.02 -3.66 15.38
C ARG A 42 3.48 -4.49 14.22
N ASN A 43 2.65 -5.48 14.53
CA ASN A 43 2.00 -6.31 13.50
C ASN A 43 1.05 -5.48 12.63
N GLU A 44 0.34 -4.51 13.22
CA GLU A 44 -0.48 -3.56 12.47
C GLU A 44 0.38 -2.71 11.53
N ALA A 45 1.49 -2.15 12.01
CA ALA A 45 2.40 -1.36 11.20
C ALA A 45 2.96 -2.16 10.02
N GLU A 46 3.44 -3.39 10.27
CA GLU A 46 3.96 -4.30 9.24
C GLU A 46 2.92 -4.59 8.15
N GLY A 47 1.70 -4.99 8.55
CA GLY A 47 0.63 -5.26 7.59
C GLY A 47 0.19 -4.03 6.80
N LEU A 48 0.22 -2.84 7.41
CA LEU A 48 -0.11 -1.59 6.74
C LEU A 48 1.00 -1.15 5.75
N VAL A 49 2.27 -1.40 6.07
CA VAL A 49 3.40 -1.18 5.15
C VAL A 49 3.29 -2.11 3.95
N ASP A 50 3.06 -3.41 4.17
CA ASP A 50 2.88 -4.39 3.10
C ASP A 50 1.74 -4.00 2.14
N LEU A 51 0.62 -3.53 2.70
CA LEU A 51 -0.51 -3.07 1.92
C LEU A 51 -0.16 -1.81 1.11
N ALA A 52 0.52 -0.84 1.71
CA ALA A 52 0.94 0.38 1.02
C ALA A 52 1.93 0.09 -0.13
N GLU A 53 2.87 -0.83 0.07
CA GLU A 53 3.80 -1.29 -0.98
C GLU A 53 3.03 -1.98 -2.11
N PHE A 54 2.14 -2.91 -1.79
CA PHE A 54 1.34 -3.61 -2.78
C PHE A 54 0.51 -2.64 -3.65
N LEU A 55 -0.15 -1.67 -3.03
CA LEU A 55 -0.92 -0.64 -3.74
C LEU A 55 -0.03 0.25 -4.61
N SER A 56 1.16 0.60 -4.14
CA SER A 56 2.15 1.36 -4.92
C SER A 56 2.61 0.58 -6.16
N LEU A 57 2.89 -0.71 -6.02
CA LEU A 57 3.24 -1.60 -7.13
C LEU A 57 2.09 -1.76 -8.13
N LEU A 58 0.85 -1.90 -7.66
CA LEU A 58 -0.33 -1.94 -8.51
C LEU A 58 -0.51 -0.63 -9.29
N SER A 59 -0.32 0.52 -8.65
CA SER A 59 -0.39 1.83 -9.31
C SER A 59 0.68 1.97 -10.40
N LEU A 60 1.93 1.60 -10.11
CA LEU A 60 3.01 1.67 -11.11
C LEU A 60 2.77 0.75 -12.31
N ARG A 61 2.30 -0.48 -12.07
CA ARG A 61 2.00 -1.45 -13.15
C ARG A 61 0.81 -1.00 -14.01
N SER A 62 -0.24 -0.46 -13.38
CA SER A 62 -1.41 0.05 -14.11
C SER A 62 -1.10 1.30 -14.93
N GLN A 63 -0.27 2.23 -14.40
CA GLN A 63 0.22 3.38 -15.18
C GLN A 63 1.01 2.95 -16.42
N ARG A 64 1.87 1.91 -16.31
CA ARG A 64 2.60 1.39 -17.47
C ARG A 64 1.66 0.84 -18.55
N ILE A 65 0.62 0.10 -18.17
CA ILE A 65 -0.38 -0.42 -19.13
C ILE A 65 -1.11 0.74 -19.83
N MET A 66 -1.42 1.82 -19.10
CA MET A 66 -2.02 3.03 -19.68
C MET A 66 -1.10 3.76 -20.68
N TRP A 67 0.21 3.78 -20.43
CA TRP A 67 1.17 4.43 -21.33
C TRP A 67 1.52 3.57 -22.55
N ASP A 68 1.55 2.24 -22.42
CA ASP A 68 1.79 1.32 -23.53
C ASP A 68 0.56 1.13 -24.45
N GLY A 69 -0.63 1.60 -24.02
CA GLY A 69 -1.88 1.59 -24.78
C GLY A 69 -2.21 2.88 -25.54
N LEU A 70 -1.32 3.88 -25.52
CA LEU A 70 -1.38 5.13 -26.31
C LEU A 70 -0.37 5.08 -27.47
#